data_AF-A0A3L6QSL3-F1
#
_entry.id   AF-A0A3L6QSL3-F1
#
_cell.length_a   1.000
_cell.length_b   1.000
_cell.length_c   1.000
_cell.angle_alpha   90.00
_cell.angle_beta   90.00
_cell.angle_gamma   90.00
#
_symmetry.space_group_name_H-M   'P 1'
#
loop_
_entity.id
_entity.type
_entity.pdbx_description
1 polymer ?
#
loop_
_entity_poly.entity_id
_entity_poly.type
_entity_poly.pdbx_seq_one_letter_code
_entity_poly.pdbx_strand_id
1 'polypeptide(L)'
;MPDLSRRHRLPAAYDDAFAALKVVAAACRADGAEAEAEPWLAAHGDASRVVLAGDSAGANMAHNAAIRLRKEPIDGSGDTVNGIVLLHPYFWGKEPLGAEPTDPGYRAIFDPTWEFICGGKFGLDHPYINPMAAPEEWRQLGCRRVLVTTAEQCWFVERARAYAEEIKKCGWDGELEFYETKGEEHVFFLPKHGSDNAVKELAVVADFVRRC
;
A
#
# COMPACT_ATOMS: atom_id res chain seq x y z
N MET A 1 18.85 5.10 0.72
CA MET A 1 17.57 5.52 1.35
C MET A 1 17.63 6.19 2.74
N PRO A 2 18.73 6.23 3.53
CA PRO A 2 18.66 6.82 4.89
C PRO A 2 18.57 8.36 4.96
N ASP A 3 18.61 9.05 3.83
CA ASP A 3 18.65 10.50 3.75
C ASP A 3 17.26 11.15 3.81
N LEU A 4 16.27 10.54 3.12
CA LEU A 4 14.92 11.10 3.03
C LEU A 4 14.21 11.10 4.39
N SER A 5 14.25 9.96 5.11
CA SER A 5 13.57 9.81 6.41
C SER A 5 14.24 10.57 7.55
N ARG A 6 15.53 10.89 7.45
CA ARG A 6 16.21 11.77 8.43
C ARG A 6 15.75 13.21 8.33
N ARG A 7 15.52 13.70 7.10
CA ARG A 7 15.09 15.08 6.86
C ARG A 7 13.57 15.25 6.97
N HIS A 8 12.82 14.20 6.63
CA HIS A 8 11.35 14.19 6.61
C HIS A 8 10.82 12.89 7.24
N ARG A 9 10.55 12.92 8.54
CA ARG A 9 9.96 11.79 9.30
C ARG A 9 8.48 11.61 8.91
N LEU A 10 7.91 10.43 9.17
CA LEU A 10 6.46 10.23 9.05
C LEU A 10 5.70 11.25 9.93
N PRO A 11 4.56 11.80 9.47
CA PRO A 11 3.75 11.33 8.33
C PRO A 11 4.09 11.97 6.97
N ALA A 12 5.21 12.68 6.80
CA ALA A 12 5.51 13.44 5.57
C ALA A 12 5.33 12.61 4.28
N ALA A 13 5.82 11.37 4.24
CA ALA A 13 5.63 10.49 3.09
C ALA A 13 4.14 10.18 2.81
N TYR A 14 3.29 10.04 3.84
CA TYR A 14 1.86 9.84 3.66
C TYR A 14 1.17 11.11 3.17
N ASP A 15 1.62 12.29 3.63
CA ASP A 15 1.14 13.58 3.13
C ASP A 15 1.48 13.76 1.65
N ASP A 16 2.73 13.46 1.27
CA ASP A 16 3.19 13.54 -0.12
C ASP A 16 2.45 12.55 -1.03
N ALA A 17 2.26 11.30 -0.59
CA ALA A 17 1.50 10.30 -1.34
C ALA A 17 0.05 10.72 -1.59
N PHE A 18 -0.59 11.31 -0.57
CA PHE A 18 -1.96 11.77 -0.69
C PHE A 18 -2.08 13.04 -1.53
N ALA A 19 -1.12 13.96 -1.43
CA ALA A 19 -1.04 15.13 -2.29
C ALA A 19 -0.84 14.72 -3.76
N ALA A 20 0.02 13.73 -4.04
CA ALA A 20 0.22 13.20 -5.38
C ALA A 20 -1.08 12.59 -5.95
N LEU A 21 -1.85 11.84 -5.15
CA LEU A 21 -3.16 11.34 -5.56
C LEU A 21 -4.12 12.49 -5.94
N LYS A 22 -4.16 13.58 -5.15
CA LYS A 22 -4.99 14.76 -5.46
C LYS A 22 -4.58 15.40 -6.80
N VAL A 23 -3.29 15.57 -7.03
CA VAL A 23 -2.76 16.15 -8.28
C VAL A 23 -3.11 15.28 -9.47
N VAL A 24 -2.90 13.96 -9.39
CA VAL A 24 -3.25 13.03 -10.48
C VAL A 24 -4.75 13.07 -10.77
N ALA A 25 -5.58 13.01 -9.74
CA ALA A 25 -7.04 13.06 -9.91
C ALA A 25 -7.51 14.38 -10.54
N ALA A 26 -6.91 15.51 -10.16
CA ALA A 26 -7.18 16.81 -10.77
C ALA A 26 -6.70 16.88 -12.23
N ALA A 27 -5.47 16.44 -12.51
CA ALA A 27 -4.90 16.47 -13.86
C ALA A 27 -5.72 15.66 -14.88
N CYS A 28 -6.32 14.54 -14.47
CA CYS A 28 -7.19 13.72 -15.31
C CYS A 28 -8.51 14.40 -15.72
N ARG A 29 -8.90 15.53 -15.11
CA ARG A 29 -10.17 16.22 -15.42
C ARG A 29 -10.10 17.18 -16.62
N ALA A 30 -8.91 17.30 -17.22
CA ALA A 30 -8.64 18.08 -18.43
C ALA A 30 -8.97 19.59 -18.33
N ASP A 31 -9.11 20.12 -17.11
CA ASP A 31 -9.28 21.53 -16.80
C ASP A 31 -8.40 21.97 -15.63
N GLY A 32 -8.07 23.26 -15.57
CA GLY A 32 -7.28 23.85 -14.47
C GLY A 32 -5.77 23.72 -14.61
N ALA A 33 -5.05 24.24 -13.61
CA ALA A 33 -3.59 24.36 -13.62
C ALA A 33 -2.87 23.01 -13.63
N GLU A 34 -3.45 22.00 -12.97
CA GLU A 34 -2.90 20.64 -12.92
C GLU A 34 -2.96 19.96 -14.30
N ALA A 35 -4.05 20.16 -15.06
CA ALA A 35 -4.15 19.65 -16.42
C ALA A 35 -3.16 20.31 -17.38
N GLU A 36 -2.87 21.61 -17.18
CA GLU A 36 -1.83 22.33 -17.94
C GLU A 36 -0.41 21.84 -17.60
N ALA A 37 -0.16 21.52 -16.32
CA ALA A 37 1.12 21.00 -15.87
C ALA A 37 1.36 19.55 -16.32
N GLU A 38 0.30 18.75 -16.42
CA GLU A 38 0.34 17.31 -16.76
C GLU A 38 -0.49 17.00 -18.02
N PRO A 39 -0.09 17.49 -19.21
CA PRO A 39 -0.88 17.39 -20.44
C PRO A 39 -1.13 15.94 -20.90
N TRP A 40 -0.24 15.01 -20.53
CA TRP A 40 -0.43 13.59 -20.83
C TRP A 40 -1.58 12.98 -20.01
N LEU A 41 -1.69 13.33 -18.72
CA LEU A 41 -2.82 12.91 -17.89
C LEU A 41 -4.11 13.60 -18.30
N ALA A 42 -4.07 14.87 -18.69
CA ALA A 42 -5.24 15.56 -19.22
C ALA A 42 -5.78 14.92 -20.52
N ALA A 43 -4.89 14.42 -21.39
CA ALA A 43 -5.27 13.82 -22.66
C ALA A 43 -5.67 12.33 -22.56
N HIS A 44 -5.14 11.60 -21.59
CA HIS A 44 -5.24 10.13 -21.54
C HIS A 44 -5.70 9.55 -20.20
N GLY A 45 -5.68 10.35 -19.13
CA GLY A 45 -6.06 9.93 -17.79
C GLY A 45 -7.57 9.80 -17.63
N ASP A 46 -7.96 8.97 -16.67
CA ASP A 46 -9.36 8.78 -16.29
C ASP A 46 -9.44 8.77 -14.76
N ALA A 47 -9.94 9.86 -14.17
CA ALA A 47 -10.08 10.00 -12.73
C ALA A 47 -11.03 8.95 -12.11
N SER A 48 -11.89 8.32 -12.93
CA SER A 48 -12.78 7.24 -12.50
C SER A 48 -12.12 5.86 -12.50
N ARG A 49 -10.86 5.75 -12.91
CA ARG A 49 -10.10 4.49 -13.02
C ARG A 49 -8.73 4.56 -12.36
N VAL A 50 -8.63 5.28 -11.25
CA VAL A 50 -7.38 5.39 -10.49
C VAL A 50 -7.13 4.11 -9.70
N VAL A 51 -5.89 3.62 -9.77
CA VAL A 51 -5.38 2.50 -8.96
C VAL A 51 -4.14 2.97 -8.22
N LEU A 52 -4.09 2.74 -6.91
CA LEU A 52 -2.89 2.97 -6.11
C LEU A 52 -2.06 1.69 -6.07
N ALA A 53 -0.76 1.79 -6.27
CA ALA A 53 0.12 0.63 -6.22
C ALA A 53 1.45 0.99 -5.56
N GLY A 54 2.03 0.03 -4.85
CA GLY A 54 3.39 0.16 -4.34
C GLY A 54 3.87 -1.16 -3.77
N ASP A 55 5.18 -1.25 -3.54
CA ASP A 55 5.83 -2.39 -2.91
C ASP A 55 6.37 -2.03 -1.53
N SER A 56 6.34 -2.97 -0.59
CA SER A 56 6.90 -2.79 0.75
C SER A 56 6.38 -1.53 1.46
N ALA A 57 7.23 -0.53 1.72
CA ALA A 57 6.82 0.76 2.28
C ALA A 57 5.87 1.53 1.35
N GLY A 58 6.00 1.41 0.03
CA GLY A 58 5.08 2.00 -0.95
C GLY A 58 3.69 1.38 -0.90
N ALA A 59 3.59 0.06 -0.69
CA ALA A 59 2.30 -0.60 -0.45
C ALA A 59 1.64 -0.08 0.84
N ASN A 60 2.43 0.09 1.90
CA ASN A 60 1.97 0.69 3.14
C ASN A 60 1.44 2.12 2.90
N MET A 61 2.15 2.94 2.13
CA MET A 61 1.71 4.28 1.75
C MET A 61 0.42 4.27 0.93
N ALA A 62 0.29 3.36 -0.05
CA ALA A 62 -0.91 3.19 -0.87
C ALA A 62 -2.14 2.83 0.00
N HIS A 63 -1.96 1.92 0.95
CA HIS A 63 -3.01 1.57 1.91
C HIS A 63 -3.44 2.78 2.75
N ASN A 64 -2.48 3.50 3.33
CA ASN A 64 -2.77 4.67 4.17
C ASN A 64 -3.40 5.83 3.38
N ALA A 65 -3.02 6.02 2.11
CA ALA A 65 -3.66 6.99 1.23
C ALA A 65 -5.13 6.63 0.96
N ALA A 66 -5.46 5.34 0.75
CA ALA A 66 -6.83 4.89 0.56
C ALA A 66 -7.69 5.00 1.83
N ILE A 67 -7.12 4.75 3.01
CA ILE A 67 -7.80 5.01 4.30
C ILE A 67 -8.06 6.51 4.46
N ARG A 68 -7.07 7.35 4.16
CA ARG A 68 -7.20 8.82 4.25
C ARG A 68 -8.22 9.37 3.25
N LEU A 69 -8.27 8.83 2.04
CA LEU A 69 -9.21 9.25 0.99
C LEU A 69 -10.67 9.20 1.48
N ARG A 70 -11.02 8.23 2.32
CA ARG A 70 -12.37 8.15 2.87
C ARG A 70 -12.69 9.26 3.87
N LYS A 71 -11.68 9.72 4.60
CA LYS A 71 -11.80 10.81 5.58
C LYS A 71 -11.70 12.18 4.90
N GLU A 72 -10.96 12.27 3.81
CA GLU A 72 -10.70 13.49 3.04
C GLU A 72 -11.00 13.25 1.54
N PRO A 73 -12.29 13.27 1.13
CA PRO A 73 -12.65 13.09 -0.28
C PRO A 73 -11.97 14.13 -1.19
N ILE A 74 -11.67 13.72 -2.42
CA ILE A 74 -11.08 14.60 -3.43
C ILE A 74 -12.20 15.26 -4.21
N ASP A 75 -12.20 16.58 -4.24
CA ASP A 75 -13.22 17.36 -4.93
C ASP A 75 -13.35 16.93 -6.39
N GLY A 76 -14.57 16.56 -6.77
CA GLY A 76 -14.95 16.04 -8.09
C GLY A 76 -14.32 14.71 -8.52
N SER A 77 -13.64 13.99 -7.61
CA SER A 77 -13.21 12.60 -7.82
C SER A 77 -13.76 11.63 -6.77
N GLY A 78 -14.27 12.14 -5.65
CA GLY A 78 -14.93 11.34 -4.61
C GLY A 78 -13.96 10.80 -3.55
N ASP A 79 -14.41 9.77 -2.84
CA ASP A 79 -13.78 9.22 -1.64
C ASP A 79 -13.25 7.78 -1.84
N THR A 80 -13.21 7.32 -3.09
CA THR A 80 -12.95 5.91 -3.44
C THR A 80 -12.14 5.80 -4.73
N VAL A 81 -11.07 5.00 -4.72
CA VAL A 81 -10.33 4.56 -5.93
C VAL A 81 -10.81 3.20 -6.42
N ASN A 82 -10.47 2.83 -7.66
CA ASN A 82 -10.96 1.57 -8.24
C ASN A 82 -10.20 0.35 -7.72
N GLY A 83 -8.94 0.52 -7.38
CA GLY A 83 -8.16 -0.54 -6.78
C GLY A 83 -6.97 -0.05 -5.97
N ILE A 84 -6.51 -0.90 -5.07
CA ILE A 84 -5.16 -0.81 -4.49
C ILE A 84 -4.40 -2.11 -4.73
N VAL A 85 -3.12 -2.00 -5.09
CA VAL A 85 -2.18 -3.12 -5.25
C VAL A 85 -1.12 -3.00 -4.17
N LEU A 86 -1.14 -3.94 -3.23
CA LEU A 86 -0.25 -4.03 -2.09
C LEU A 86 0.77 -5.13 -2.35
N LEU A 87 1.92 -4.77 -2.93
CA LEU A 87 2.98 -5.73 -3.25
C LEU A 87 3.86 -5.93 -2.01
N HIS A 88 3.80 -7.11 -1.40
CA HIS A 88 4.59 -7.47 -0.21
C HIS A 88 4.54 -6.36 0.86
N PRO A 89 3.35 -6.01 1.38
CA PRO A 89 3.20 -4.77 2.13
C PRO A 89 4.00 -4.77 3.42
N TYR A 90 4.68 -3.64 3.70
CA TYR A 90 5.37 -3.44 4.97
C TYR A 90 4.36 -3.12 6.08
N PHE A 91 3.68 -4.17 6.53
CA PHE A 91 2.91 -4.18 7.76
C PHE A 91 3.69 -4.89 8.84
N TRP A 92 3.51 -4.43 10.08
CA TRP A 92 4.21 -4.93 11.24
C TRP A 92 3.36 -4.73 12.48
N GLY A 93 3.81 -5.23 13.62
CA GLY A 93 3.10 -5.10 14.89
C GLY A 93 4.03 -5.36 16.05
N LYS A 94 3.64 -4.90 17.24
CA LYS A 94 4.43 -5.11 18.46
C LYS A 94 4.57 -6.59 18.79
N GLU A 95 3.45 -7.31 18.80
CA GLU A 95 3.43 -8.74 19.09
C GLU A 95 3.61 -9.56 17.81
N PRO A 96 4.48 -10.59 17.79
CA PRO A 96 4.62 -11.49 16.65
C PRO A 96 3.28 -12.12 16.25
N LEU A 97 3.06 -12.27 14.94
CA LEU A 97 1.84 -12.86 14.38
C LEU A 97 2.16 -14.15 13.62
N GLY A 98 1.38 -15.20 13.88
CA GLY A 98 1.49 -16.48 13.17
C GLY A 98 2.90 -17.08 13.31
N ALA A 99 3.53 -17.39 12.19
CA ALA A 99 4.88 -17.94 12.12
C ALA A 99 6.00 -16.87 12.07
N GLU A 100 5.72 -15.61 12.41
CA GLU A 100 6.74 -14.57 12.45
C GLU A 100 7.91 -14.96 13.37
N PRO A 101 9.16 -14.72 12.94
CA PRO A 101 10.31 -14.96 13.79
C PRO A 101 10.20 -14.16 15.10
N THR A 102 10.30 -14.87 16.22
CA THR A 102 10.34 -14.27 17.56
C THR A 102 11.77 -13.99 18.02
N ASP A 103 12.78 -14.31 17.20
CA ASP A 103 14.16 -14.09 17.59
C ASP A 103 14.47 -12.58 17.65
N PRO A 104 15.22 -12.13 18.67
CA PRO A 104 15.51 -10.70 18.84
C PRO A 104 16.27 -10.09 17.67
N GLY A 105 17.07 -10.86 16.93
CA GLY A 105 17.87 -10.36 15.82
C GLY A 105 17.00 -9.93 14.63
N TYR A 106 16.01 -10.74 14.28
CA TYR A 106 15.07 -10.44 13.21
C TYR A 106 14.20 -9.21 13.53
N ARG A 107 13.64 -9.16 14.74
CA ARG A 107 12.82 -8.02 15.19
C ARG A 107 13.63 -6.72 15.36
N ALA A 108 14.92 -6.82 15.74
CA ALA A 108 15.82 -5.68 15.87
C ALA A 108 16.12 -4.95 14.54
N ILE A 109 15.70 -5.49 13.39
CA ILE A 109 15.74 -4.77 12.12
C ILE A 109 14.51 -3.87 11.97
N PHE A 110 13.31 -4.41 12.20
CA PHE A 110 12.06 -3.73 11.87
C PHE A 110 11.56 -2.79 12.98
N ASP A 111 11.66 -3.18 14.25
CA ASP A 111 11.19 -2.35 15.37
C ASP A 111 11.94 -1.00 15.41
N PRO A 112 13.29 -0.96 15.35
CA PRO A 112 14.03 0.30 15.35
C PRO A 112 13.91 1.06 14.03
N THR A 113 13.69 0.35 12.90
CA THR A 113 13.45 1.02 11.61
C THR A 113 12.16 1.83 11.67
N TRP A 114 11.07 1.25 12.21
CA TRP A 114 9.82 1.97 12.39
C TRP A 114 9.97 3.17 13.33
N GLU A 115 10.57 2.94 14.51
CA GLU A 115 10.83 4.00 15.50
C GLU A 115 11.65 5.15 14.88
N PHE A 116 12.67 4.81 14.10
CA PHE A 116 13.47 5.76 13.37
C PHE A 116 12.59 6.54 12.38
N ILE A 117 11.93 5.89 11.42
CA ILE A 117 11.20 6.65 10.38
C ILE A 117 10.04 7.49 10.92
N CYS A 118 9.44 7.12 12.06
CA CYS A 118 8.41 7.92 12.72
C CYS A 118 8.95 8.92 13.76
N GLY A 119 10.25 8.90 14.07
CA GLY A 119 10.85 9.73 15.10
C GLY A 119 10.25 9.48 16.50
N GLY A 120 9.84 8.25 16.78
CA GLY A 120 9.15 7.85 18.02
C GLY A 120 7.70 8.33 18.14
N LYS A 121 7.14 9.01 17.13
CA LYS A 121 5.77 9.57 17.19
C LYS A 121 4.68 8.50 17.14
N PHE A 122 4.93 7.41 16.41
CA PHE A 122 3.96 6.34 16.17
C PHE A 122 4.51 5.02 16.68
N GLY A 123 3.80 4.40 17.63
CA GLY A 123 4.16 3.08 18.15
C GLY A 123 4.01 1.95 17.12
N LEU A 124 4.49 0.75 17.45
CA LEU A 124 4.44 -0.42 16.57
C LEU A 124 3.04 -0.95 16.30
N ASP A 125 2.05 -0.59 17.13
CA ASP A 125 0.63 -0.89 16.90
C ASP A 125 -0.16 0.32 16.39
N HIS A 126 0.52 1.37 15.92
CA HIS A 126 -0.17 2.48 15.27
C HIS A 126 -0.81 2.00 13.95
N PRO A 127 -2.03 2.43 13.59
CA PRO A 127 -2.74 1.96 12.40
C PRO A 127 -1.96 2.10 11.09
N TYR A 128 -1.05 3.07 11.03
CA TYR A 128 -0.14 3.25 9.89
C TYR A 128 0.72 2.03 9.57
N ILE A 129 1.17 1.27 10.57
CA ILE A 129 2.02 0.08 10.35
C ILE A 129 1.34 -1.22 10.75
N ASN A 130 0.43 -1.18 11.73
CA ASN A 130 -0.37 -2.32 12.15
C ASN A 130 -1.85 -2.04 11.85
N PRO A 131 -2.29 -2.30 10.63
CA PRO A 131 -3.63 -1.91 10.25
C PRO A 131 -4.72 -2.75 10.95
N MET A 132 -4.37 -3.97 11.41
CA MET A 132 -5.27 -4.84 12.20
C MET A 132 -5.55 -4.28 13.60
N ALA A 133 -4.77 -3.29 14.06
CA ALA A 133 -5.00 -2.63 15.35
C ALA A 133 -6.18 -1.64 15.32
N ALA A 134 -6.70 -1.29 14.13
CA ALA A 134 -7.83 -0.37 13.95
C ALA A 134 -8.83 -0.89 12.90
N PRO A 135 -9.52 -2.02 13.17
CA PRO A 135 -10.44 -2.65 12.22
C PRO A 135 -11.61 -1.73 11.81
N GLU A 136 -11.97 -0.74 12.63
CA GLU A 136 -12.97 0.27 12.32
C GLU A 136 -12.58 1.20 11.17
N GLU A 137 -11.29 1.57 11.06
CA GLU A 137 -10.78 2.38 9.94
C GLU A 137 -10.80 1.57 8.64
N TRP A 138 -10.55 0.27 8.75
CA TRP A 138 -10.53 -0.66 7.63
C TRP A 138 -11.88 -0.93 7.00
N ARG A 139 -12.96 -0.88 7.77
CA ARG A 139 -14.32 -0.95 7.21
C ARG A 139 -14.59 0.15 6.19
N GLN A 140 -13.83 1.24 6.29
CA GLN A 140 -13.98 2.45 5.51
C GLN A 140 -12.87 2.59 4.47
N LEU A 141 -12.16 1.51 4.11
CA LEU A 141 -11.12 1.57 3.08
C LEU A 141 -11.68 2.15 1.77
N GLY A 142 -11.12 3.29 1.34
CA GLY A 142 -11.56 4.06 0.18
C GLY A 142 -11.15 3.43 -1.16
N CYS A 143 -11.44 2.14 -1.35
CA CYS A 143 -11.22 1.46 -2.63
C CYS A 143 -12.26 0.37 -2.88
N ARG A 144 -12.49 0.04 -4.15
CA ARG A 144 -13.42 -1.03 -4.57
C ARG A 144 -12.78 -2.41 -4.61
N ARG A 145 -11.50 -2.48 -4.93
CA ARG A 145 -10.74 -3.72 -5.14
C ARG A 145 -9.40 -3.65 -4.42
N VAL A 146 -8.95 -4.76 -3.87
CA VAL A 146 -7.63 -4.89 -3.25
C VAL A 146 -6.95 -6.11 -3.85
N LEU A 147 -5.74 -5.94 -4.36
CA LEU A 147 -4.81 -7.04 -4.62
C LEU A 147 -3.72 -6.99 -3.56
N VAL A 148 -3.54 -8.07 -2.80
CA VAL A 148 -2.38 -8.26 -1.95
C VAL A 148 -1.51 -9.36 -2.56
N THR A 149 -0.26 -9.02 -2.85
CA THR A 149 0.73 -10.03 -3.24
C THR A 149 1.77 -10.20 -2.15
N THR A 150 2.35 -11.39 -2.04
CA THR A 150 3.46 -11.67 -1.14
C THR A 150 4.26 -12.86 -1.66
N ALA A 151 5.33 -13.21 -0.95
CA ALA A 151 6.07 -14.43 -1.22
C ALA A 151 6.29 -15.25 0.04
N GLU A 152 6.47 -16.55 -0.11
CA GLU A 152 6.58 -17.51 0.99
C GLU A 152 7.73 -17.21 1.95
N GLN A 153 8.84 -16.65 1.46
CA GLN A 153 10.02 -16.29 2.26
C GLN A 153 10.08 -14.77 2.49
N CYS A 154 8.98 -14.04 2.25
CA CYS A 154 8.87 -12.61 2.55
C CYS A 154 8.83 -12.39 4.06
N TRP A 155 9.53 -11.35 4.53
CA TRP A 155 9.55 -11.03 5.95
C TRP A 155 8.19 -10.66 6.55
N PHE A 156 7.28 -10.19 5.70
CA PHE A 156 5.94 -9.73 6.04
C PHE A 156 4.84 -10.73 5.62
N VAL A 157 5.21 -11.96 5.25
CA VAL A 157 4.27 -12.96 4.68
C VAL A 157 3.09 -13.22 5.61
N GLU A 158 3.34 -13.37 6.92
CA GLU A 158 2.29 -13.62 7.92
C GLU A 158 1.35 -12.42 8.04
N ARG A 159 1.86 -11.18 7.97
CA ARG A 159 1.03 -9.97 7.99
C ARG A 159 0.22 -9.81 6.71
N ALA A 160 0.78 -10.15 5.55
CA ALA A 160 0.06 -10.13 4.29
C ALA A 160 -1.08 -11.16 4.26
N ARG A 161 -0.84 -12.38 4.77
CA ARG A 161 -1.86 -13.41 4.96
C ARG A 161 -2.95 -12.93 5.93
N ALA A 162 -2.56 -12.39 7.08
CA ALA A 162 -3.50 -11.88 8.07
C ALA A 162 -4.33 -10.71 7.53
N TYR A 163 -3.72 -9.77 6.79
CA TYR A 163 -4.43 -8.70 6.09
C TYR A 163 -5.55 -9.28 5.22
N ALA A 164 -5.21 -10.27 4.38
CA ALA A 164 -6.14 -10.86 3.43
C ALA A 164 -7.31 -11.60 4.09
N GLU A 165 -7.10 -12.14 5.29
CA GLU A 165 -8.14 -12.80 6.06
C GLU A 165 -9.00 -11.80 6.86
N GLU A 166 -8.39 -10.81 7.49
CA GLU A 166 -9.09 -9.87 8.36
C GLU A 166 -9.91 -8.83 7.60
N ILE A 167 -9.48 -8.41 6.40
CA ILE A 167 -10.25 -7.46 5.59
C ILE A 167 -11.63 -8.01 5.19
N LYS A 168 -11.75 -9.33 5.01
CA LYS A 168 -13.03 -10.01 4.75
C LYS A 168 -13.96 -10.03 5.97
N LYS A 169 -13.40 -9.94 7.18
CA LYS A 169 -14.13 -10.01 8.45
C LYS A 169 -14.49 -8.63 8.98
N CYS A 170 -13.76 -7.59 8.58
CA CYS A 170 -13.97 -6.26 9.09
C CYS A 170 -15.27 -5.62 8.57
N GLY A 171 -15.87 -6.15 7.50
CA GLY A 171 -17.12 -5.63 6.93
C GLY A 171 -16.92 -4.59 5.82
N TRP A 172 -15.70 -4.48 5.27
CA TRP A 172 -15.47 -3.84 3.99
C TRP A 172 -16.16 -4.65 2.88
N ASP A 173 -16.83 -3.97 1.96
CA ASP A 173 -17.74 -4.54 0.95
C ASP A 173 -17.11 -4.66 -0.46
N GLY A 174 -15.81 -4.45 -0.59
CA GLY A 174 -15.08 -4.59 -1.84
C GLY A 174 -14.57 -6.00 -2.14
N GLU A 175 -13.86 -6.13 -3.26
CA GLU A 175 -13.30 -7.40 -3.75
C GLU A 175 -11.82 -7.55 -3.36
N LEU A 176 -11.45 -8.67 -2.74
CA LEU A 176 -10.07 -9.01 -2.42
C LEU A 176 -9.54 -10.13 -3.32
N GLU A 177 -8.37 -9.90 -3.91
CA GLU A 177 -7.51 -10.92 -4.51
C GLU A 177 -6.22 -11.08 -3.68
N PHE A 178 -5.79 -12.31 -3.46
CA PHE A 178 -4.54 -12.63 -2.74
C PHE A 178 -3.68 -13.57 -3.59
N TYR A 179 -2.41 -13.22 -3.76
CA TYR A 179 -1.46 -14.00 -4.54
C TYR A 179 -0.16 -14.20 -3.76
N GLU A 180 0.23 -15.45 -3.53
CA GLU A 180 1.46 -15.79 -2.83
C GLU A 180 2.40 -16.57 -3.75
N THR A 181 3.59 -16.04 -3.98
CA THR A 181 4.63 -16.72 -4.77
C THR A 181 5.48 -17.64 -3.89
N LYS A 182 5.56 -18.93 -4.27
CA LYS A 182 6.35 -19.95 -3.57
C LYS A 182 7.84 -19.85 -3.85
N GLY A 183 8.65 -20.11 -2.82
CA GLY A 183 10.12 -20.15 -2.94
C GLY A 183 10.81 -18.80 -3.22
N GLU A 184 10.10 -17.68 -3.11
CA GLU A 184 10.65 -16.34 -3.35
C GLU A 184 10.70 -15.49 -2.08
N GLU A 185 11.57 -14.49 -2.12
CA GLU A 185 11.85 -13.56 -1.01
C GLU A 185 11.08 -12.24 -1.19
N HIS A 186 11.25 -11.33 -0.22
CA HIS A 186 10.65 -10.00 -0.25
C HIS A 186 10.98 -9.25 -1.56
N VAL A 187 9.95 -8.73 -2.23
CA VAL A 187 10.02 -7.95 -3.49
C VAL A 187 10.91 -8.55 -4.58
N PHE A 188 10.98 -9.88 -4.66
CA PHE A 188 11.84 -10.62 -5.58
C PHE A 188 11.70 -10.19 -7.05
N PHE A 189 10.53 -9.71 -7.46
CA PHE A 189 10.23 -9.26 -8.82
C PHE A 189 11.01 -8.01 -9.24
N LEU A 190 11.62 -7.25 -8.31
CA LEU A 190 12.52 -6.15 -8.64
C LEU A 190 13.93 -6.64 -9.03
N PRO A 191 14.67 -7.37 -8.16
CA PRO A 191 15.99 -7.88 -8.50
C PRO A 191 15.96 -9.02 -9.53
N LYS A 192 14.88 -9.82 -9.57
CA LYS A 192 14.72 -10.97 -10.46
C LYS A 192 13.67 -10.72 -11.55
N HIS A 193 13.54 -9.49 -12.06
CA HIS A 193 12.49 -9.06 -13.01
C HIS A 193 12.28 -9.95 -14.25
N GLY A 194 13.30 -10.71 -14.69
CA GLY A 194 13.20 -11.64 -15.81
C GLY A 194 12.87 -13.10 -15.43
N SER A 195 12.69 -13.42 -14.15
CA SER A 195 12.38 -14.79 -13.73
C SER A 195 10.94 -15.16 -14.06
N ASP A 196 10.66 -16.45 -14.25
CA ASP A 196 9.30 -16.94 -14.50
C ASP A 196 8.31 -16.51 -13.40
N ASN A 197 8.77 -16.48 -12.15
CA ASN A 197 7.95 -16.02 -11.03
C ASN A 197 7.68 -14.52 -11.11
N ALA A 198 8.66 -13.70 -11.48
CA ALA A 198 8.47 -12.25 -11.59
C ALA A 198 7.53 -11.91 -12.74
N VAL A 199 7.64 -12.63 -13.87
CA VAL A 199 6.72 -12.49 -15.00
C VAL A 199 5.29 -12.85 -14.61
N LYS A 200 5.10 -13.93 -13.83
CA LYS A 200 3.77 -14.34 -13.33
C LYS A 200 3.20 -13.31 -12.35
N GLU A 201 4.00 -12.82 -11.41
CA GLU A 201 3.62 -11.74 -10.48
C GLU A 201 3.12 -10.51 -11.25
N LEU A 202 3.92 -10.01 -12.21
CA LEU A 202 3.53 -8.86 -13.03
C LEU A 202 2.27 -9.14 -13.86
N ALA A 203 2.08 -10.37 -14.33
CA ALA A 203 0.86 -10.74 -15.05
C ALA A 203 -0.38 -10.64 -14.15
N VAL A 204 -0.30 -11.11 -12.90
CA VAL A 204 -1.38 -10.96 -11.89
C VAL A 204 -1.68 -9.48 -11.64
N VAL A 205 -0.65 -8.67 -11.43
CA VAL A 205 -0.80 -7.21 -11.20
C VAL A 205 -1.44 -6.52 -12.40
N ALA A 206 -0.94 -6.78 -13.61
CA ALA A 206 -1.47 -6.17 -14.83
C ALA A 206 -2.91 -6.57 -15.11
N ASP A 207 -3.26 -7.83 -14.85
CA ASP A 207 -4.61 -8.35 -15.00
C ASP A 207 -5.59 -7.70 -14.00
N PHE A 208 -5.17 -7.53 -12.75
CA PHE A 208 -5.93 -6.78 -11.74
C PHE A 208 -6.16 -5.31 -12.15
N VAL A 209 -5.10 -4.60 -12.56
CA VAL A 209 -5.18 -3.18 -12.96
C VAL A 209 -6.12 -3.01 -14.16
N ARG A 210 -6.14 -3.94 -15.11
CA ARG A 210 -7.06 -3.88 -16.27
C ARG A 210 -8.53 -4.00 -15.90
N ARG A 211 -8.84 -4.74 -14.81
CA ARG A 211 -10.21 -4.93 -14.30
C ARG A 211 -10.68 -3.80 -13.38
N CYS A 212 -9.78 -2.91 -12.98
CA CYS A 212 -10.10 -1.70 -12.25
C CYS A 212 -10.58 -0.59 -13.20
#